data_AF-A0A3T0W6I1-F1
#
_entry.id   AF-A0A3T0W6I1-F1
#
_cell.length_a   1.000
_cell.length_b   1.000
_cell.length_c   1.000
_cell.angle_alpha   90.00
_cell.angle_beta   90.00
_cell.angle_gamma   90.00
#
_symmetry.space_group_name_H-M   'P 1'
#
loop_
_entity.id
_entity.type
_entity.pdbx_description
1 polymer ?
#
loop_
_entity_poly.entity_id
_entity_poly.type
_entity_poly.pdbx_seq_one_letter_code
_entity_poly.pdbx_strand_id
1 'polypeptide(L)'
;MSNLIERLQRQDLVWQGSGLIGRQQHSKALTATGYTELDKHLQGGFPKVGVVDLHTELGIGELRLLLPSLMQQNGLTAVINPPARLNADALQRIGMDTSKLLEITPGCPQEALWAAEQCLKSGACNSVLIWHGALQVHQVKRLQLAAQTGEACLYLLRREHQGEGTLPVSLSLGLSPHIKGLNITVKKRKGGWAQSQFALDMSLHWPELTEQFHTQSKPVPDVARQYFAGR
;
A
#
# COMPACT_ATOMS: atom_id res chain seq x y z
N MET A 1 33.91 -32.30 -9.22
CA MET A 1 32.44 -32.15 -9.24
C MET A 1 31.95 -30.80 -8.68
N SER A 2 32.81 -29.99 -8.07
CA SER A 2 32.47 -28.67 -7.47
C SER A 2 32.08 -27.58 -8.48
N ASN A 3 32.57 -27.68 -9.72
CA ASN A 3 32.34 -26.68 -10.77
C ASN A 3 30.87 -26.59 -11.22
N LEU A 4 30.07 -27.66 -11.12
CA LEU A 4 28.68 -27.65 -11.57
C LEU A 4 27.78 -26.88 -10.59
N ILE A 5 28.00 -27.05 -9.28
CA ILE A 5 27.23 -26.37 -8.24
C ILE A 5 27.49 -24.86 -8.28
N GLU A 6 28.74 -24.42 -8.42
CA GLU A 6 29.07 -22.99 -8.59
C GLU A 6 28.44 -22.41 -9.87
N ARG A 7 28.44 -23.15 -10.97
CA ARG A 7 27.84 -22.69 -12.23
C ARG A 7 26.32 -22.55 -12.12
N LEU A 8 25.67 -23.49 -11.44
CA LEU A 8 24.21 -23.47 -11.24
C LEU A 8 23.79 -22.42 -10.19
N GLN A 9 24.63 -22.14 -9.19
CA GLN A 9 24.45 -21.02 -8.26
C GLN A 9 24.57 -19.66 -8.96
N ARG A 10 25.55 -19.48 -9.84
CA ARG A 10 25.71 -18.25 -10.64
C ARG A 10 24.56 -17.99 -11.60
N GLN A 11 23.86 -19.04 -12.00
CA GLN A 11 22.72 -18.97 -12.94
C GLN A 11 21.37 -18.88 -12.23
N ASP A 12 21.33 -18.77 -10.89
CA ASP A 12 20.09 -18.77 -10.08
C ASP A 12 19.18 -20.00 -10.29
N LEU A 13 19.76 -21.12 -10.75
CA LEU A 13 19.05 -22.38 -11.04
C LEU A 13 19.01 -23.34 -9.84
N VAL A 14 19.51 -22.92 -8.66
CA VAL A 14 19.52 -23.74 -7.44
C VAL A 14 18.87 -22.99 -6.29
N TRP A 15 17.72 -23.51 -5.87
CA TRP A 15 17.09 -23.12 -4.61
C TRP A 15 17.88 -23.73 -3.44
N GLN A 16 18.37 -22.90 -2.53
CA GLN A 16 19.10 -23.33 -1.33
C GLN A 16 18.24 -23.04 -0.11
N GLY A 17 17.84 -24.10 0.60
CA GLY A 17 16.85 -24.07 1.67
C GLY A 17 17.38 -23.74 3.07
N SER A 18 18.63 -23.30 3.23
CA SER A 18 19.21 -23.10 4.57
C SER A 18 20.30 -22.04 4.54
N GLY A 19 20.16 -20.98 5.34
CA GLY A 19 21.24 -20.03 5.61
C GLY A 19 20.79 -18.56 5.55
N LEU A 20 20.23 -18.09 6.67
CA LEU A 20 20.36 -16.70 7.07
C LEU A 20 21.86 -16.34 7.05
N ILE A 21 22.22 -15.15 6.55
CA ILE A 21 23.58 -14.64 6.33
C ILE A 21 24.16 -15.06 4.96
N GLY A 22 23.97 -14.23 3.92
CA GLY A 22 24.82 -14.29 2.72
C GLY A 22 24.16 -14.19 1.35
N ARG A 23 22.84 -14.03 1.23
CA ARG A 23 22.21 -13.64 -0.05
C ARG A 23 21.74 -12.19 -0.02
N GLN A 24 22.68 -11.28 -0.25
CA GLN A 24 22.40 -9.99 -0.90
C GLN A 24 22.05 -10.21 -2.40
N GLN A 25 21.14 -11.14 -2.69
CA GLN A 25 20.59 -11.29 -4.04
C GLN A 25 19.33 -10.42 -4.09
N HIS A 26 19.52 -9.19 -4.58
CA HIS A 26 18.50 -8.15 -4.69
C HIS A 26 17.76 -7.89 -3.37
N SER A 27 18.40 -7.17 -2.44
CA SER A 27 17.62 -6.28 -1.58
C SER A 27 16.93 -5.29 -2.52
N LYS A 28 15.74 -5.65 -3.03
CA LYS A 28 14.86 -4.70 -3.70
C LYS A 28 14.77 -3.52 -2.76
N ALA A 29 15.16 -2.34 -3.23
CA ALA A 29 15.16 -1.14 -2.43
C ALA A 29 13.81 -1.03 -1.70
N LEU A 30 13.86 -0.86 -0.39
CA LEU A 30 12.66 -0.59 0.39
C LEU A 30 12.50 0.93 0.45
N THR A 31 11.25 1.38 0.45
CA THR A 31 10.89 2.78 0.69
C THR A 31 10.27 2.86 2.08
N ALA A 32 10.73 3.83 2.87
CA ALA A 32 10.10 4.14 4.15
C ALA A 32 8.60 4.35 3.98
N THR A 33 7.83 3.82 4.92
CA THR A 33 6.36 4.00 4.94
C THR A 33 5.95 5.38 5.47
N GLY A 34 6.88 6.10 6.11
CA GLY A 34 6.62 7.32 6.87
C GLY A 34 6.15 7.06 8.31
N TYR A 35 6.01 5.77 8.68
CA TYR A 35 5.72 5.36 10.05
C TYR A 35 6.83 4.46 10.57
N THR A 36 7.62 4.96 11.53
CA THR A 36 8.77 4.24 12.10
C THR A 36 8.40 2.88 12.68
N GLU A 37 7.20 2.76 13.28
CA GLU A 37 6.69 1.50 13.81
C GLU A 37 6.44 0.48 12.70
N LEU A 38 5.77 0.89 11.62
CA LEU A 38 5.53 0.04 10.47
C LEU A 38 6.84 -0.37 9.79
N ASP A 39 7.79 0.55 9.65
CA ASP A 39 9.10 0.25 9.06
C ASP A 39 9.87 -0.80 9.87
N LYS A 40 9.75 -0.82 11.21
CA LYS A 40 10.33 -1.87 12.05
C LYS A 40 9.71 -3.24 11.76
N HIS A 41 8.38 -3.31 11.69
CA HIS A 41 7.66 -4.54 11.37
C HIS A 41 7.97 -5.04 9.95
N LEU A 42 8.08 -4.12 8.99
CA LEU A 42 8.40 -4.43 7.60
C LEU A 42 9.90 -4.62 7.34
N GLN A 43 10.78 -4.34 8.32
CA GLN A 43 12.24 -4.36 8.19
C GLN A 43 12.77 -3.41 7.10
N GLY A 44 12.22 -2.19 7.05
CA GLY A 44 12.68 -1.10 6.17
C GLY A 44 11.60 -0.47 5.30
N GLY A 45 10.35 -0.97 5.35
CA GLY A 45 9.20 -0.33 4.71
C GLY A 45 8.62 -1.09 3.52
N PHE A 46 7.99 -0.38 2.58
CA PHE A 46 7.36 -0.96 1.40
C PHE A 46 8.39 -1.36 0.33
N PRO A 47 8.14 -2.41 -0.46
CA PRO A 47 8.99 -2.71 -1.61
C PRO A 47 8.90 -1.57 -2.64
N LYS A 48 10.04 -1.09 -3.15
CA LYS A 48 10.06 -0.12 -4.26
C LYS A 48 9.49 -0.70 -5.56
N VAL A 49 9.67 -2.02 -5.77
CA VAL A 49 9.23 -2.70 -7.00
C VAL A 49 8.48 -4.00 -6.69
N GLY A 50 7.23 -4.10 -7.14
CA GLY A 50 6.43 -5.31 -7.03
C GLY A 50 4.95 -5.04 -6.74
N VAL A 51 4.32 -5.99 -6.04
CA VAL A 51 2.90 -5.90 -5.67
C VAL A 51 2.77 -6.00 -4.15
N VAL A 52 2.12 -5.01 -3.56
CA VAL A 52 1.69 -4.95 -2.16
C VAL A 52 0.17 -5.18 -2.16
N ASP A 53 -0.27 -6.19 -1.42
CA ASP A 53 -1.66 -6.59 -1.31
C ASP A 53 -2.23 -6.10 0.02
N LEU A 54 -3.21 -5.20 -0.02
CA LEU A 54 -3.82 -4.58 1.14
C LEU A 54 -5.26 -5.07 1.26
N HIS A 55 -5.49 -5.92 2.26
CA HIS A 55 -6.82 -6.34 2.66
C HIS A 55 -7.42 -5.29 3.58
N THR A 56 -8.44 -4.59 3.12
CA THR A 56 -8.95 -3.40 3.81
C THR A 56 -10.43 -3.16 3.53
N GLU A 57 -11.07 -2.52 4.51
CA GLU A 57 -12.38 -1.89 4.34
C GLU A 57 -12.23 -0.48 3.76
N LEU A 58 -13.31 0.11 3.29
CA LEU A 58 -13.28 1.45 2.72
C LEU A 58 -13.38 2.50 3.83
N GLY A 59 -12.50 3.49 3.83
CA GLY A 59 -12.59 4.66 4.70
C GLY A 59 -12.03 4.46 6.11
N ILE A 60 -11.23 3.42 6.36
CA ILE A 60 -10.59 3.20 7.66
C ILE A 60 -9.26 3.94 7.79
N GLY A 61 -8.69 4.42 6.68
CA GLY A 61 -7.39 5.10 6.64
C GLY A 61 -6.37 4.37 5.78
N GLU A 62 -6.81 3.46 4.92
CA GLU A 62 -5.99 2.70 3.98
C GLU A 62 -5.18 3.60 3.04
N LEU A 63 -5.74 4.74 2.60
CA LEU A 63 -5.01 5.72 1.82
C LEU A 63 -4.02 6.50 2.69
N ARG A 64 -4.41 6.90 3.90
CA ARG A 64 -3.54 7.61 4.87
C ARG A 64 -2.28 6.81 5.23
N LEU A 65 -2.38 5.48 5.24
CA LEU A 65 -1.25 4.58 5.41
C LEU A 65 -0.19 4.75 4.31
N LEU A 66 -0.62 4.98 3.07
CA LEU A 66 0.25 5.03 1.90
C LEU A 66 0.78 6.43 1.62
N LEU A 67 -0.01 7.47 1.90
CA LEU A 67 0.30 8.86 1.54
C LEU A 67 1.73 9.31 1.91
N PRO A 68 2.24 9.08 3.15
CA PRO A 68 3.59 9.55 3.49
C PRO A 68 4.68 8.93 2.61
N SER A 69 4.53 7.66 2.21
CA SER A 69 5.46 6.98 1.32
C SER A 69 5.34 7.48 -0.13
N LEU A 70 4.12 7.72 -0.60
CA LEU A 70 3.84 8.23 -1.96
C LEU A 70 4.40 9.64 -2.17
N MET A 71 4.29 10.51 -1.16
CA MET A 71 4.79 11.88 -1.21
C MET A 71 6.32 11.98 -1.32
N GLN A 72 7.05 10.92 -0.96
CA GLN A 72 8.51 10.86 -1.07
C GLN A 72 8.99 10.38 -2.46
N GLN A 73 8.07 9.94 -3.33
CA GLN A 73 8.41 9.45 -4.67
C GLN A 73 8.51 10.61 -5.67
N ASN A 74 9.40 10.47 -6.65
CA ASN A 74 9.67 11.55 -7.61
C ASN A 74 8.78 11.49 -8.88
N GLY A 75 8.21 10.33 -9.24
CA GLY A 75 7.37 10.16 -10.43
C GLY A 75 5.87 10.12 -10.17
N LEU A 76 5.10 9.73 -11.20
CA LEU A 76 3.65 9.76 -11.15
C LEU A 76 3.08 8.71 -10.19
N THR A 77 1.98 9.08 -9.53
CA THR A 77 1.12 8.16 -8.78
C THR A 77 -0.20 7.99 -9.53
N ALA A 78 -0.43 6.81 -10.09
CA ALA A 78 -1.71 6.47 -10.70
C ALA A 78 -2.67 5.91 -9.65
N VAL A 79 -3.89 6.42 -9.58
CA VAL A 79 -4.95 5.95 -8.69
C VAL A 79 -6.10 5.47 -9.57
N ILE A 80 -6.29 4.16 -9.58
CA ILE A 80 -7.16 3.46 -10.53
C ILE A 80 -8.38 2.93 -9.81
N ASN A 81 -9.55 3.25 -10.36
CA ASN A 81 -10.85 2.84 -9.84
C ASN A 81 -11.04 3.17 -8.35
N PRO A 82 -10.69 4.39 -7.87
CA PRO A 82 -10.89 4.71 -6.46
C PRO A 82 -12.40 4.63 -6.11
N PRO A 83 -12.74 4.22 -4.86
CA PRO A 83 -14.14 4.03 -4.44
C PRO A 83 -14.95 5.33 -4.44
N ALA A 84 -14.27 6.47 -4.36
CA ALA A 84 -14.82 7.81 -4.48
C ALA A 84 -13.76 8.70 -5.14
N ARG A 85 -14.19 9.85 -5.70
CA ARG A 85 -13.26 10.82 -6.28
C ARG A 85 -12.28 11.32 -5.22
N LEU A 86 -11.02 11.47 -5.61
CA LEU A 86 -10.02 12.01 -4.71
C LEU A 86 -10.28 13.51 -4.47
N ASN A 87 -10.15 13.93 -3.22
CA ASN A 87 -10.21 15.34 -2.88
C ASN A 87 -8.83 15.97 -3.12
N ALA A 88 -8.67 16.61 -4.28
CA ALA A 88 -7.41 17.26 -4.67
C ALA A 88 -6.96 18.33 -3.67
N ASP A 89 -7.89 19.15 -3.15
CA ASP A 89 -7.58 20.21 -2.19
C ASP A 89 -7.04 19.63 -0.88
N ALA A 90 -7.64 18.54 -0.39
CA ALA A 90 -7.18 17.86 0.81
C ALA A 90 -5.76 17.30 0.61
N LEU A 91 -5.52 16.61 -0.51
CA LEU A 91 -4.21 16.06 -0.85
C LEU A 91 -3.14 17.15 -0.97
N GLN A 92 -3.48 18.28 -1.59
CA GLN A 92 -2.56 19.42 -1.71
C GLN A 92 -2.23 20.04 -0.36
N ARG A 93 -3.21 20.19 0.55
CA ARG A 93 -2.98 20.70 1.91
C ARG A 93 -2.04 19.83 2.73
N ILE A 94 -2.04 18.52 2.47
CA ILE A 94 -1.13 17.57 3.13
C ILE A 94 0.27 17.60 2.48
N GLY A 95 0.44 18.29 1.35
CA GLY A 95 1.72 18.45 0.65
C GLY A 95 1.92 17.47 -0.50
N MET A 96 0.88 16.78 -0.94
CA MET A 96 0.95 15.95 -2.15
C MET A 96 0.93 16.85 -3.40
N ASP A 97 1.89 16.64 -4.30
CA ASP A 97 1.90 17.30 -5.60
C ASP A 97 0.84 16.69 -6.52
N THR A 98 -0.32 17.34 -6.60
CA THR A 98 -1.46 16.89 -7.41
C THR A 98 -1.16 16.90 -8.91
N SER A 99 -0.13 17.62 -9.37
CA SER A 99 0.30 17.57 -10.78
C SER A 99 0.90 16.22 -11.17
N LYS A 100 1.32 15.42 -10.18
CA LYS A 100 1.86 14.07 -10.36
C LYS A 100 0.84 12.97 -10.07
N LEU A 101 -0.41 13.33 -9.79
CA LEU A 101 -1.48 12.39 -9.46
C LEU A 101 -2.37 12.16 -10.67
N LEU A 102 -2.51 10.91 -11.08
CA LEU A 102 -3.36 10.51 -12.21
C LEU A 102 -4.53 9.66 -11.69
N GLU A 103 -5.73 10.25 -11.63
CA GLU A 103 -6.95 9.49 -11.33
C GLU A 103 -7.50 8.87 -12.63
N ILE A 104 -7.70 7.55 -12.62
CA ILE A 104 -8.24 6.79 -13.75
C ILE A 104 -9.50 6.07 -13.28
N THR A 105 -10.63 6.29 -13.95
CA THR A 105 -11.90 5.61 -13.68
C THR A 105 -12.35 4.81 -14.90
N PRO A 106 -11.91 3.55 -15.04
CA PRO A 106 -12.24 2.68 -16.16
C PRO A 106 -13.71 2.25 -16.14
N GLY A 107 -14.25 1.83 -17.30
CA GLY A 107 -15.64 1.39 -17.43
C GLY A 107 -15.88 -0.03 -16.91
N CYS A 108 -14.84 -0.86 -16.81
CA CYS A 108 -14.94 -2.22 -16.30
C CYS A 108 -13.68 -2.70 -15.56
N PRO A 109 -13.76 -3.80 -14.76
CA PRO A 109 -12.62 -4.33 -14.02
C PRO A 109 -11.44 -4.76 -14.90
N GLN A 110 -11.71 -5.25 -16.11
CA GLN A 110 -10.67 -5.69 -17.05
C GLN A 110 -9.85 -4.50 -17.56
N GLU A 111 -10.52 -3.38 -17.88
CA GLU A 111 -9.85 -2.12 -18.24
C GLU A 111 -9.06 -1.56 -17.06
N ALA A 112 -9.52 -1.72 -15.82
CA ALA A 112 -8.75 -1.31 -14.64
C ALA A 112 -7.44 -2.07 -14.49
N LEU A 113 -7.45 -3.39 -14.68
CA LEU A 113 -6.23 -4.19 -14.67
C LEU A 113 -5.32 -3.84 -15.86
N TRP A 114 -5.89 -3.57 -17.03
CA TRP A 114 -5.13 -3.14 -18.20
C TRP A 114 -4.48 -1.77 -17.97
N ALA A 115 -5.22 -0.79 -17.44
CA ALA A 115 -4.70 0.54 -17.10
C ALA A 115 -3.56 0.43 -16.07
N ALA A 116 -3.75 -0.39 -15.02
CA ALA A 116 -2.70 -0.64 -14.03
C ALA A 116 -1.44 -1.21 -14.68
N GLU A 117 -1.58 -2.17 -15.57
CA GLU A 117 -0.46 -2.74 -16.31
C GLU A 117 0.27 -1.71 -17.18
N GLN A 118 -0.46 -0.84 -17.90
CA GLN A 118 0.16 0.21 -18.72
C GLN A 118 0.91 1.21 -17.84
N CYS A 119 0.31 1.69 -16.76
CA CYS A 119 0.96 2.58 -15.81
C CYS A 119 2.24 1.96 -15.25
N LEU A 120 2.18 0.69 -14.82
CA LEU A 120 3.32 -0.04 -14.27
C LEU A 120 4.46 -0.25 -15.28
N LYS A 121 4.16 -0.50 -16.57
CA LYS A 121 5.18 -0.71 -17.61
C LYS A 121 5.77 0.57 -18.17
N SER A 122 5.11 1.70 -17.97
CA SER A 122 5.45 2.98 -18.63
C SER A 122 6.82 3.54 -18.22
N GLY A 123 7.33 3.19 -17.03
CA GLY A 123 8.49 3.85 -16.42
C GLY A 123 8.21 5.27 -15.91
N ALA A 124 7.03 5.84 -16.15
CA ALA A 124 6.63 7.17 -15.68
C ALA A 124 5.95 7.13 -14.30
N CYS A 125 5.23 6.05 -14.00
CA CYS A 125 4.58 5.84 -12.71
C CYS A 125 5.50 5.05 -11.78
N ASN A 126 5.85 5.59 -10.61
CA ASN A 126 6.55 4.83 -9.57
C ASN A 126 5.59 4.12 -8.61
N SER A 127 4.36 4.64 -8.50
CA SER A 127 3.34 4.06 -7.65
C SER A 127 2.02 3.96 -8.40
N VAL A 128 1.37 2.81 -8.27
CA VAL A 128 0.04 2.57 -8.83
C VAL A 128 -0.83 2.02 -7.71
N LEU A 129 -1.95 2.68 -7.43
CA LEU A 129 -2.98 2.21 -6.50
C LEU A 129 -4.15 1.73 -7.33
N ILE A 130 -4.69 0.56 -6.98
CA ILE A 130 -5.90 0.05 -7.63
C ILE A 130 -6.84 -0.54 -6.59
N TRP A 131 -8.11 -0.13 -6.63
CA TRP A 131 -9.18 -0.84 -5.94
C TRP A 131 -9.81 -1.84 -6.88
N HIS A 132 -9.72 -3.12 -6.51
CA HIS A 132 -10.21 -4.21 -7.35
C HIS A 132 -10.80 -5.33 -6.48
N GLY A 133 -11.70 -6.12 -7.05
CA GLY A 133 -12.19 -7.34 -6.41
C GLY A 133 -11.14 -8.47 -6.42
N ALA A 134 -11.59 -9.71 -6.27
CA ALA A 134 -10.73 -10.88 -6.34
C ALA A 134 -9.91 -10.93 -7.64
N LEU A 135 -8.63 -11.33 -7.54
CA LEU A 135 -7.75 -11.54 -8.69
C LEU A 135 -7.30 -12.98 -8.77
N GLN A 136 -7.02 -13.42 -10.00
CA GLN A 136 -6.41 -14.70 -10.26
C GLN A 136 -4.89 -14.59 -10.26
N VAL A 137 -4.21 -15.70 -9.95
CA VAL A 137 -2.73 -15.78 -9.88
C VAL A 137 -2.07 -15.28 -11.16
N HIS A 138 -2.62 -15.60 -12.33
CA HIS A 138 -2.04 -15.19 -13.61
C HIS A 138 -2.11 -13.66 -13.83
N GLN A 139 -3.17 -12.99 -13.35
CA GLN A 139 -3.31 -11.54 -13.42
C GLN A 139 -2.27 -10.86 -12.53
N VAL A 140 -2.08 -11.35 -11.30
CA VAL A 140 -1.08 -10.81 -10.38
C VAL A 140 0.34 -11.03 -10.91
N LYS A 141 0.65 -12.19 -11.50
CA LYS A 141 1.96 -12.42 -12.15
C LYS A 141 2.21 -11.43 -13.27
N ARG A 142 1.20 -11.16 -14.11
CA ARG A 142 1.30 -10.19 -15.20
C ARG A 142 1.55 -8.77 -14.69
N LEU A 143 0.86 -8.35 -13.62
CA LEU A 143 1.09 -7.07 -12.95
C LEU A 143 2.47 -7.00 -12.27
N GLN A 144 2.93 -8.10 -11.68
CA GLN A 144 4.24 -8.16 -11.05
C GLN A 144 5.39 -8.07 -12.06
N LEU A 145 5.21 -8.63 -13.27
CA LEU A 145 6.14 -8.45 -14.37
C LEU A 145 6.11 -7.00 -14.86
N ALA A 146 4.93 -6.42 -15.03
CA ALA A 146 4.75 -5.01 -15.40
C ALA A 146 5.48 -4.07 -14.43
N ALA A 147 5.28 -4.27 -13.13
CA ALA A 147 5.93 -3.52 -12.07
C ALA A 147 7.47 -3.63 -12.14
N GLN A 148 8.00 -4.81 -12.48
CA GLN A 148 9.44 -4.99 -12.68
C GLN A 148 9.96 -4.25 -13.90
N THR A 149 9.19 -4.25 -15.00
CA THR A 149 9.57 -3.57 -16.25
C THR A 149 9.70 -2.06 -16.07
N GLY A 150 8.74 -1.41 -15.42
CA GLY A 150 8.77 0.05 -15.22
C GLY A 150 9.29 0.50 -13.85
N GLU A 151 9.94 -0.38 -13.09
CA GLU A 151 10.48 -0.09 -11.75
C GLU A 151 9.47 0.58 -10.80
N ALA A 152 8.27 0.02 -10.74
CA ALA A 152 7.13 0.59 -10.02
C ALA A 152 6.58 -0.34 -8.92
N CYS A 153 5.86 0.24 -7.97
CA CYS A 153 5.11 -0.50 -6.95
C CYS A 153 3.61 -0.42 -7.20
N LEU A 154 2.94 -1.57 -7.21
CA LEU A 154 1.49 -1.68 -7.20
C LEU A 154 0.99 -1.88 -5.78
N TYR A 155 0.07 -1.03 -5.34
CA TYR A 155 -0.74 -1.21 -4.14
C TYR A 155 -2.13 -1.67 -4.56
N LEU A 156 -2.43 -2.93 -4.30
CA LEU A 156 -3.72 -3.54 -4.58
C LEU A 156 -4.59 -3.43 -3.31
N LEU A 157 -5.63 -2.60 -3.36
CA LEU A 157 -6.58 -2.42 -2.26
C LEU A 157 -7.84 -3.21 -2.53
N ARG A 158 -8.20 -4.11 -1.61
CA ARG A 158 -9.37 -4.98 -1.78
C ARG A 158 -9.90 -5.48 -0.46
N ARG A 159 -11.18 -5.86 -0.44
CA ARG A 159 -11.74 -6.58 0.71
C ARG A 159 -11.22 -8.00 0.74
N GLU A 160 -11.01 -8.53 1.94
CA GLU A 160 -10.70 -9.94 2.13
C GLU A 160 -11.90 -10.80 1.74
N HIS A 161 -11.70 -11.78 0.86
CA HIS A 161 -12.73 -12.77 0.54
C HIS A 161 -12.33 -14.12 1.12
N GLN A 162 -13.29 -14.79 1.75
CA GLN A 162 -13.09 -16.15 2.26
C GLN A 162 -12.79 -17.10 1.09
N GLY A 163 -11.74 -17.90 1.21
CA GLY A 163 -11.37 -18.90 0.20
C GLY A 163 -10.47 -18.40 -0.93
N GLU A 164 -9.96 -17.17 -0.87
CA GLU A 164 -8.95 -16.73 -1.84
C GLU A 164 -7.63 -17.47 -1.66
N GLY A 165 -7.13 -18.04 -2.76
CA GLY A 165 -5.81 -18.66 -2.79
C GLY A 165 -4.68 -17.66 -2.62
N THR A 166 -3.51 -18.15 -2.21
CA THR A 166 -2.31 -17.33 -2.01
C THR A 166 -1.86 -16.64 -3.30
N LEU A 167 -1.86 -15.31 -3.31
CA LEU A 167 -1.35 -14.54 -4.45
C LEU A 167 0.19 -14.41 -4.42
N PRO A 168 0.86 -14.34 -5.59
CA PRO A 168 2.32 -14.20 -5.69
C PRO A 168 2.80 -12.75 -5.43
N VAL A 169 2.36 -12.14 -4.34
CA VAL A 169 2.67 -10.75 -3.97
C VAL A 169 3.95 -10.63 -3.16
N SER A 170 4.59 -9.45 -3.19
CA SER A 170 5.81 -9.14 -2.44
C SER A 170 5.52 -8.93 -0.95
N LEU A 171 4.38 -8.31 -0.64
CA LEU A 171 3.91 -7.99 0.70
C LEU A 171 2.39 -8.15 0.71
N SER A 172 1.82 -8.70 1.79
CA SER A 172 0.39 -8.73 2.04
C SER A 172 0.10 -8.29 3.47
N LEU A 173 -0.77 -7.31 3.62
CA LEU A 173 -1.19 -6.73 4.90
C LEU A 173 -2.71 -6.85 5.06
N GLY A 174 -3.15 -7.18 6.27
CA GLY A 174 -4.53 -6.99 6.72
C GLY A 174 -4.66 -5.71 7.51
N LEU A 175 -5.64 -4.89 7.19
CA LEU A 175 -5.93 -3.62 7.85
C LEU A 175 -7.31 -3.68 8.49
N SER A 176 -7.39 -3.22 9.74
CA SER A 176 -8.64 -3.01 10.47
C SER A 176 -8.60 -1.67 11.20
N PRO A 177 -9.75 -1.02 11.44
CA PRO A 177 -9.77 0.28 12.11
C PRO A 177 -9.27 0.17 13.56
N HIS A 178 -8.62 1.22 14.03
CA HIS A 178 -8.19 1.37 15.41
C HIS A 178 -8.39 2.82 15.87
N ILE A 179 -8.64 3.04 17.16
CA ILE A 179 -8.95 4.37 17.73
C ILE A 179 -7.90 5.44 17.42
N LYS A 180 -6.63 5.03 17.28
CA LYS A 180 -5.48 5.88 16.94
C LYS A 180 -5.06 5.83 15.47
N GLY A 181 -5.71 5.02 14.63
CA GLY A 181 -5.26 4.75 13.27
C GLY A 181 -5.72 3.39 12.76
N LEU A 182 -4.78 2.46 12.57
CA LEU A 182 -5.06 1.14 12.02
C LEU A 182 -4.46 0.04 12.88
N ASN A 183 -5.12 -1.10 12.95
CA ASN A 183 -4.50 -2.36 13.32
C ASN A 183 -4.01 -3.07 12.05
N ILE A 184 -2.74 -3.48 12.04
CA ILE A 184 -2.06 -4.07 10.89
C ILE A 184 -1.63 -5.50 11.22
N THR A 185 -1.93 -6.43 10.32
CA THR A 185 -1.44 -7.81 10.35
C THR A 185 -0.58 -8.07 9.13
N VAL A 186 0.68 -8.47 9.31
CA VAL A 186 1.56 -8.85 8.20
C VAL A 186 1.28 -10.30 7.82
N LYS A 187 0.46 -10.51 6.77
CA LYS A 187 0.07 -11.86 6.31
C LYS A 187 1.18 -12.54 5.53
N LYS A 188 1.92 -11.77 4.73
CA LYS A 188 3.01 -12.29 3.90
C LYS A 188 4.06 -11.22 3.68
N ARG A 189 5.34 -11.58 3.75
CA ARG A 189 6.45 -10.75 3.31
C ARG A 189 7.46 -11.60 2.56
N LYS A 190 7.88 -11.18 1.37
CA LYS A 190 8.96 -11.87 0.64
C LYS A 190 10.23 -11.83 1.49
N GLY A 191 10.78 -13.00 1.82
CA GLY A 191 11.97 -13.11 2.67
C GLY A 191 11.71 -12.89 4.17
N GLY A 192 10.45 -12.94 4.62
CA GLY A 192 10.11 -12.87 6.03
C GLY A 192 8.93 -13.77 6.41
N TRP A 193 8.65 -13.81 7.71
CA TRP A 193 7.50 -14.55 8.25
C TRP A 193 6.32 -13.62 8.50
N ALA A 194 5.13 -14.21 8.54
CA ALA A 194 3.95 -13.52 9.03
C ALA A 194 4.16 -13.05 10.47
N GLN A 195 3.57 -11.90 10.81
CA GLN A 195 3.64 -11.33 12.15
C GLN A 195 2.23 -11.16 12.72
N SER A 196 2.13 -11.22 14.05
CA SER A 196 0.91 -10.92 14.78
C SER A 196 0.44 -9.49 14.52
N GLN A 197 -0.84 -9.26 14.75
CA GLN A 197 -1.47 -7.95 14.64
C GLN A 197 -0.81 -6.95 15.60
N PHE A 198 -0.61 -5.72 15.15
CA PHE A 198 -0.16 -4.59 15.97
C PHE A 198 -0.95 -3.32 15.64
N ALA A 199 -1.08 -2.42 16.61
CA ALA A 199 -1.75 -1.14 16.42
C ALA A 199 -0.76 -0.09 15.92
N LEU A 200 -0.99 0.46 14.74
CA LEU A 200 -0.23 1.58 14.20
C LEU A 200 -0.86 2.90 14.65
N ASP A 201 -0.11 3.69 15.41
CA ASP A 201 -0.50 5.04 15.80
C ASP A 201 -0.29 6.02 14.63
N MET A 202 -1.40 6.59 14.15
CA MET A 202 -1.44 7.56 13.06
C MET A 202 -1.64 9.00 13.56
N SER A 203 -1.79 9.22 14.87
CA SER A 203 -2.11 10.53 15.46
C SER A 203 -1.03 11.58 15.20
N LEU A 204 0.23 11.17 14.98
CA LEU A 204 1.32 12.08 14.63
C LEU A 204 1.11 12.76 13.27
N HIS A 205 0.60 12.01 12.29
CA HIS A 205 0.37 12.51 10.93
C HIS A 205 -1.07 13.02 10.73
N TRP A 206 -2.02 12.45 11.46
CA TRP A 206 -3.46 12.64 11.24
C TRP A 206 -4.24 12.82 12.55
N PRO A 207 -3.87 13.78 13.41
CA PRO A 207 -4.47 13.90 14.74
C PRO A 207 -6.00 14.05 14.65
N GLU A 208 -6.48 14.88 13.73
CA GLU A 208 -7.91 15.18 13.51
C GLU A 208 -8.76 13.97 13.13
N LEU A 209 -8.13 12.89 12.67
CA LEU A 209 -8.77 11.67 12.17
C LEU A 209 -8.51 10.48 13.10
N THR A 210 -8.42 10.76 14.40
CA THR A 210 -8.34 9.79 15.50
C THR A 210 -9.42 10.15 16.54
N GLU A 211 -10.02 9.16 17.21
CA GLU A 211 -11.13 9.47 18.14
C GLU A 211 -10.65 10.25 19.38
N GLN A 212 -9.35 10.19 19.68
CA GLN A 212 -8.74 10.99 20.75
C GLN A 212 -8.87 12.50 20.48
N PHE A 213 -8.89 12.93 19.21
CA PHE A 213 -9.09 14.34 18.86
C PHE A 213 -10.56 14.75 18.98
N HIS A 214 -11.50 13.90 18.56
CA HIS A 214 -12.92 14.21 18.65
C HIS A 214 -13.42 14.27 20.10
N THR A 215 -12.88 13.44 20.99
CA THR A 215 -13.19 13.49 22.43
C THR A 215 -12.59 14.71 23.15
N GLN A 216 -11.60 15.39 22.55
CA GLN A 216 -11.00 16.62 23.07
C GLN A 216 -11.47 17.90 22.36
N SER A 217 -12.30 17.77 21.32
CA SER A 217 -12.85 18.93 20.61
C SER A 217 -13.80 19.73 21.50
N LYS A 218 -13.55 21.04 21.59
CA LYS A 218 -14.23 22.00 22.47
C LYS A 218 -15.76 21.82 22.49
N PRO A 219 -16.44 22.04 23.63
CA PRO A 219 -17.89 22.10 23.67
C PRO A 219 -18.37 23.10 22.62
N VAL A 220 -19.38 22.71 21.84
CA VAL A 220 -20.06 23.60 20.89
C VAL A 220 -20.41 24.89 21.64
N PRO A 221 -19.95 26.06 21.20
CA PRO A 221 -20.28 27.31 21.87
C PRO A 221 -21.80 27.45 22.00
N ASP A 222 -22.27 27.83 23.18
CA ASP A 222 -23.70 28.00 23.53
C ASP A 222 -24.48 28.96 22.60
N VAL A 223 -23.77 29.69 21.73
CA VAL A 223 -24.33 30.56 20.69
C VAL A 223 -25.24 29.80 19.70
N ALA A 224 -25.07 28.48 19.57
CA ALA A 224 -25.98 27.64 18.77
C ALA A 224 -27.36 27.40 19.42
N ARG A 225 -27.55 27.70 20.72
CA ARG A 225 -28.86 27.58 21.40
C ARG A 225 -29.79 28.76 21.14
N GLN A 226 -29.27 29.92 20.73
CA GLN A 226 -30.09 31.10 20.46
C GLN A 226 -30.92 31.00 19.17
N TYR A 227 -30.57 30.10 18.25
CA TYR A 227 -31.35 29.88 17.02
C TYR A 227 -32.56 28.94 17.19
N PHE A 228 -32.67 28.23 18.32
CA PHE A 228 -33.77 27.28 18.59
C PHE A 228 -34.85 27.80 19.55
N ALA A 229 -34.67 28.99 20.13
CA ALA A 229 -35.62 29.61 21.06
C ALA A 229 -36.42 30.77 20.44
N GLY A 230 -36.60 30.77 19.11
CA GLY A 230 -37.40 31.74 18.37
C GLY A 230 -38.56 31.08 17.63
N ARG A 231 -39.55 30.57 18.37
CA ARG A 231 -40.93 30.35 17.93
C ARG A 231 -41.88 30.61 19.08
#